data_AF-A0ABD5R0P1-F1
#
_entry.id   AF-A0ABD5R0P1-F1
#
_cell.length_a   1.000
_cell.length_b   1.000
_cell.length_c   1.000
_cell.angle_alpha   90.00
_cell.angle_beta   90.00
_cell.angle_gamma   90.00
#
_symmetry.space_group_name_H-M   'P 1'
#
loop_
_entity.id
_entity.type
_entity.pdbx_description
1 polymer ?
#
loop_
_entity_poly.entity_id
_entity_poly.type
_entity_poly.pdbx_seq_one_letter_code
_entity_poly.pdbx_strand_id
1 'polypeptide(L)'
;MEIPIQISDKESTSVELLKRSLETALHKEGVELTIPSEYTGVRGFYPDNIKIKKIAYSAIKAFDLPIVRTWYKYGQFEPYDRLRPKSLNVQASSKKAYVPSPEKVAVTEEDLIDHLLGLDLRETFNKDIFTFLTDNYEEWNPEPYTGIYLASTNIIEVLEQIEHLSQEEFINNIGSNYDQFKDSSIDLQYQIRQNDQIEDDIGSHVREYLTLLDESLMKIEERSELTEDEVDTIRQSRVVYHEYVLPWIGMTISLDRAEGPGDSLESFNRSGQNILNADKPSWKTQLKGWNTSLKEHNLRADYETVRSTSPEATNSIKSLQDAAFRSS
;
A
#
# COMPACT_ATOMS: atom_id res chain seq x y z
N MET A 1 20.06 -5.22 3.98
CA MET A 1 20.97 -4.65 5.00
C MET A 1 20.11 -3.71 5.81
N GLU A 2 19.70 -4.09 7.01
CA GLU A 2 18.73 -3.33 7.81
C GLU A 2 19.41 -2.10 8.40
N ILE A 3 18.88 -0.92 8.10
CA ILE A 3 19.08 0.26 8.94
C ILE A 3 17.86 0.29 9.86
N PRO A 4 17.96 -0.16 11.12
CA PRO A 4 16.88 0.05 12.06
C PRO A 4 16.67 1.56 12.19
N ILE A 5 15.44 2.00 11.98
CA ILE A 5 14.99 3.35 12.26
C ILE A 5 15.14 3.56 13.78
N GLN A 6 16.32 4.01 14.23
CA GLN A 6 16.55 4.42 15.61
C GLN A 6 15.94 5.80 15.83
N ILE A 7 14.61 5.84 15.93
CA ILE A 7 13.90 6.95 16.57
C ILE A 7 13.94 6.66 18.07
N SER A 8 14.69 7.46 18.82
CA SER A 8 14.65 7.64 20.29
C SER A 8 13.88 6.56 21.07
N ASP A 9 14.59 5.74 21.85
CA ASP A 9 14.07 4.59 22.64
C ASP A 9 12.98 4.92 23.70
N LYS A 10 12.56 6.19 23.84
CA LYS A 10 11.37 6.54 24.62
C LYS A 10 10.17 6.68 23.69
N GLU A 11 9.24 5.71 23.75
CA GLU A 11 7.92 5.85 23.14
C GLU A 11 7.29 7.17 23.62
N SER A 12 6.78 7.98 22.69
CA SER A 12 6.07 9.21 23.03
C SER A 12 4.88 8.87 23.94
N THR A 13 4.68 9.63 25.02
CA THR A 13 3.55 9.42 25.95
C THR A 13 2.21 9.37 25.21
N SER A 14 2.06 10.11 24.11
CA SER A 14 0.86 10.10 23.27
C SER A 14 0.67 8.78 22.52
N VAL A 15 1.77 8.14 22.09
CA VAL A 15 1.75 6.82 21.44
C VAL A 15 1.32 5.75 22.45
N GLU A 16 1.88 5.77 23.67
CA GLU A 16 1.48 4.85 24.73
C GLU A 16 0.01 5.04 25.15
N LEU A 17 -0.45 6.29 25.24
CA LEU A 17 -1.85 6.60 25.56
C LEU A 17 -2.79 6.06 24.48
N LEU A 18 -2.53 6.37 23.20
CA LEU A 18 -3.36 5.93 22.09
C LEU A 18 -3.44 4.40 22.01
N LYS A 19 -2.30 3.73 22.21
CA LYS A 19 -2.21 2.28 22.22
C LYS A 19 -3.10 1.64 23.30
N ARG A 20 -3.02 2.13 24.55
CA ARG A 20 -3.86 1.63 25.65
C ARG A 20 -5.35 1.91 25.42
N SER A 21 -5.66 3.05 24.81
CA SER A 21 -7.03 3.43 24.46
C SER A 21 -7.61 2.50 23.38
N LEU A 22 -6.83 2.21 22.32
CA LEU A 22 -7.16 1.22 21.29
C LEU A 22 -7.38 -0.18 21.88
N GLU A 23 -6.44 -0.65 22.70
CA GLU A 23 -6.55 -1.92 23.43
C GLU A 23 -7.87 -2.00 24.21
N THR A 24 -8.18 -0.97 25.00
CA THR A 24 -9.38 -0.93 25.83
C THR A 24 -10.66 -0.87 24.98
N ALA A 25 -10.68 -0.08 23.91
CA ALA A 25 -11.83 0.05 23.02
C ALA A 25 -12.13 -1.27 22.29
N LEU A 26 -11.11 -1.93 21.74
CA LEU A 26 -11.23 -3.24 21.10
C LEU A 26 -11.77 -4.30 22.08
N HIS A 27 -11.25 -4.33 23.30
CA HIS A 27 -11.74 -5.24 24.34
C HIS A 27 -13.21 -4.97 24.70
N LYS A 28 -13.60 -3.70 24.87
CA LYS A 28 -14.99 -3.33 25.18
C LYS A 28 -15.95 -3.73 24.06
N GLU A 29 -15.54 -3.57 22.81
CA GLU A 29 -16.29 -4.02 21.64
C GLU A 29 -16.18 -5.54 21.41
N GLY A 30 -15.38 -6.28 22.18
CA GLY A 30 -15.18 -7.71 21.95
C GLY A 30 -14.64 -8.03 20.55
N VAL A 31 -13.82 -7.13 19.99
CA VAL A 31 -13.11 -7.36 18.72
C VAL A 31 -11.85 -8.17 19.01
N GLU A 32 -11.79 -9.37 18.46
CA GLU A 32 -10.59 -10.21 18.50
C GLU A 32 -9.73 -9.93 17.27
N LEU A 33 -8.44 -9.66 17.48
CA LEU A 33 -7.50 -9.40 16.40
C LEU A 33 -6.95 -10.72 15.86
N THR A 34 -7.05 -10.89 14.56
CA THR A 34 -6.41 -11.96 13.80
C THR A 34 -5.00 -11.54 13.41
N ILE A 35 -4.03 -12.36 13.80
CA ILE A 35 -2.64 -12.19 13.41
C ILE A 35 -2.25 -13.46 12.66
N PRO A 36 -1.80 -13.35 11.39
CA PRO A 36 -1.31 -14.50 10.66
C PRO A 36 -0.22 -15.21 11.47
N SER A 37 -0.38 -16.53 11.66
CA SER A 37 0.63 -17.37 12.33
C SER A 37 1.88 -17.53 11.48
N GLU A 38 1.77 -17.30 10.18
CA GLU A 38 2.85 -17.45 9.19
C GLU A 38 3.08 -16.15 8.44
N TYR A 39 4.33 -15.94 8.02
CA TYR A 39 4.71 -14.77 7.24
C TYR A 39 4.12 -14.87 5.83
N THR A 40 3.24 -13.93 5.47
CA THR A 40 2.53 -13.89 4.19
C THR A 40 3.38 -13.38 3.02
N GLY A 41 4.71 -13.36 3.13
CA GLY A 41 5.61 -12.84 2.09
C GLY A 41 5.76 -11.32 2.09
N VAL A 42 4.82 -10.55 2.67
CA VAL A 42 4.81 -9.08 2.66
C VAL A 42 4.77 -8.53 4.09
N ARG A 43 5.73 -7.65 4.43
CA ARG A 43 5.86 -7.16 5.81
C ARG A 43 4.83 -6.08 6.08
N GLY A 44 3.98 -6.34 7.07
CA GLY A 44 3.06 -5.33 7.59
C GLY A 44 1.71 -5.24 6.86
N PHE A 45 1.53 -6.05 5.81
CA PHE A 45 0.24 -6.22 5.14
C PHE A 45 -0.55 -7.34 5.82
N TYR A 46 -1.26 -6.98 6.87
CA TYR A 46 -2.27 -7.83 7.50
C TYR A 46 -3.52 -6.96 7.73
N PRO A 47 -4.74 -7.45 7.41
CA PRO A 47 -5.96 -6.63 7.42
C PRO A 47 -6.14 -5.85 8.72
N ASP A 48 -5.98 -6.53 9.85
CA ASP A 48 -6.14 -5.91 11.16
C ASP A 48 -5.06 -4.88 11.47
N ASN A 49 -3.83 -5.00 10.91
CA ASN A 49 -2.83 -3.92 11.04
C ASN A 49 -3.35 -2.63 10.46
N ILE A 50 -3.87 -2.76 9.24
CA ILE A 50 -4.15 -1.65 8.36
C ILE A 50 -5.32 -0.91 8.98
N LYS A 51 -6.36 -1.65 9.38
CA LYS A 51 -7.49 -1.13 10.12
C LYS A 51 -7.07 -0.43 11.40
N ILE A 52 -6.24 -1.05 12.25
CA ILE A 52 -5.72 -0.41 13.47
C ILE A 52 -5.01 0.90 13.16
N LYS A 53 -4.09 0.91 12.19
CA LYS A 53 -3.28 2.09 11.84
C LYS A 53 -4.15 3.25 11.36
N LYS A 54 -5.18 2.96 10.55
CA LYS A 54 -6.09 3.97 10.00
C LYS A 54 -7.12 4.45 11.04
N ILE A 55 -7.61 3.58 11.92
CA ILE A 55 -8.44 3.99 13.07
C ILE A 55 -7.62 4.86 14.04
N ALA A 56 -6.38 4.48 14.30
CA ALA A 56 -5.45 5.28 15.12
C ALA A 56 -5.27 6.68 14.53
N TYR A 57 -5.17 6.79 13.20
CA TYR A 57 -5.09 8.09 12.53
C TYR A 57 -6.33 8.96 12.78
N SER A 58 -7.54 8.40 12.74
CA SER A 58 -8.76 9.14 13.07
C SER A 58 -8.67 9.80 14.46
N ALA A 59 -8.23 9.05 15.48
CA ALA A 59 -8.02 9.60 16.82
C ALA A 59 -6.90 10.64 16.87
N ILE A 60 -5.77 10.40 16.19
CA ILE A 60 -4.66 11.36 16.12
C ILE A 60 -5.14 12.69 15.52
N LYS A 61 -5.95 12.65 14.46
CA LYS A 61 -6.46 13.85 13.80
C LYS A 61 -7.54 14.55 14.63
N ALA A 62 -8.48 13.79 15.20
CA ALA A 62 -9.56 14.35 16.02
C ALA A 62 -9.05 15.11 17.25
N PHE A 63 -8.00 14.60 17.90
CA PHE A 63 -7.44 15.18 19.12
C PHE A 63 -6.16 15.97 18.91
N ASP A 64 -5.70 16.09 17.66
CA ASP A 64 -4.40 16.65 17.29
C ASP A 64 -3.25 16.14 18.16
N LEU A 65 -3.16 14.81 18.30
CA LEU A 65 -2.12 14.19 19.11
C LEU A 65 -0.75 14.52 18.51
N PRO A 66 0.27 14.87 19.33
CA PRO A 66 1.61 15.21 18.85
C PRO A 66 2.38 13.95 18.45
N ILE A 67 1.95 13.37 17.35
CA ILE A 67 2.43 12.13 16.76
C ILE A 67 2.66 12.40 15.27
N VAL A 68 3.80 11.94 14.74
CA VAL A 68 4.11 12.07 13.32
C VAL A 68 3.17 11.18 12.50
N ARG A 69 2.55 11.79 11.49
CA ARG A 69 1.66 11.17 10.52
C ARG A 69 2.43 11.02 9.21
N THR A 70 2.38 9.84 8.60
CA THR A 70 3.07 9.55 7.33
C THR A 70 2.10 8.89 6.36
N TRP A 71 2.56 8.50 5.19
CA TRP A 71 1.78 7.80 4.17
C TRP A 71 2.55 6.61 3.56
N TYR A 72 3.61 6.16 4.25
CA TYR A 72 4.50 5.12 3.77
C TYR A 72 3.81 3.76 3.73
N LYS A 73 3.92 3.04 2.61
CA LYS A 73 3.29 1.73 2.34
C LYS A 73 1.76 1.74 2.48
N TYR A 74 1.21 1.29 3.61
CA TYR A 74 -0.24 1.18 3.86
C TYR A 74 -0.76 2.23 4.87
N GLY A 75 0.01 3.31 5.09
CA GLY A 75 -0.33 4.45 5.95
C GLY A 75 0.02 4.26 7.44
N GLN A 76 -0.34 5.14 8.36
CA GLN A 76 -0.04 6.58 8.37
C GLN A 76 0.90 6.94 9.56
N PHE A 77 1.82 6.05 9.92
CA PHE A 77 2.64 6.19 11.15
C PHE A 77 3.99 5.46 11.02
N GLU A 78 5.04 5.99 11.67
CA GLU A 78 6.36 5.36 11.76
C GLU A 78 6.81 5.11 13.22
N PRO A 79 7.53 4.00 13.51
CA PRO A 79 7.75 2.81 12.69
C PRO A 79 6.69 1.74 12.94
N TYR A 80 6.42 1.06 11.83
CA TYR A 80 5.55 -0.04 11.47
C TYR A 80 4.92 -1.00 12.52
N ASP A 81 5.30 -0.98 13.79
CA ASP A 81 4.81 -1.91 14.84
C ASP A 81 4.54 -1.26 16.20
N ARG A 82 4.82 0.04 16.43
CA ARG A 82 4.75 0.61 17.80
C ARG A 82 3.33 0.71 18.37
N LEU A 83 2.34 0.98 17.51
CA LEU A 83 0.93 1.07 17.92
C LEU A 83 0.21 -0.27 18.04
N ARG A 84 0.85 -1.39 17.67
CA ARG A 84 0.24 -2.71 17.83
C ARG A 84 0.11 -3.04 19.31
N PRO A 85 -1.07 -3.43 19.82
CA PRO A 85 -1.26 -3.87 21.19
C PRO A 85 -0.17 -4.82 21.69
N LYS A 86 0.30 -4.65 22.94
CA LYS A 86 1.39 -5.48 23.51
C LYS A 86 0.96 -6.94 23.74
N SER A 87 -0.35 -7.20 23.86
CA SER A 87 -0.89 -8.55 24.03
C SER A 87 -2.11 -8.78 23.11
N LEU A 88 -2.18 -10.00 22.57
CA LEU A 88 -3.35 -10.54 21.85
C LEU A 88 -4.56 -10.77 22.77
N ASN A 89 -4.30 -10.85 24.08
CA ASN A 89 -5.29 -11.03 25.13
C ASN A 89 -5.22 -9.78 26.01
N VAL A 90 -6.09 -8.82 25.73
CA VAL A 90 -6.03 -7.47 26.30
C VAL A 90 -6.66 -7.49 27.69
N GLN A 91 -5.87 -7.29 28.74
CA GLN A 91 -6.39 -7.02 30.09
C GLN A 91 -6.38 -5.50 30.33
N ALA A 92 -7.48 -4.98 30.88
CA ALA A 92 -7.66 -3.56 31.15
C ALA A 92 -6.51 -2.98 32.00
N SER A 93 -5.83 -1.95 31.49
CA SER A 93 -4.73 -1.25 32.17
C SER A 93 -5.22 0.02 32.89
N SER A 94 -4.46 0.49 33.87
CA SER A 94 -4.83 1.58 34.77
C SER A 94 -4.76 2.99 34.15
N LYS A 95 -5.76 3.82 34.48
CA LYS A 95 -5.95 5.20 34.02
C LYS A 95 -4.71 6.07 34.30
N LYS A 96 -4.07 6.60 33.26
CA LYS A 96 -3.08 7.69 33.39
C LYS A 96 -3.41 8.80 32.39
N ALA A 97 -3.68 9.99 32.91
CA ALA A 97 -3.92 11.19 32.11
C ALA A 97 -2.64 11.71 31.44
N TYR A 98 -2.78 12.21 30.22
CA TYR A 98 -1.74 12.91 29.46
C TYR A 98 -1.87 14.42 29.65
N VAL A 99 -0.76 15.15 29.55
CA VAL A 99 -0.72 16.62 29.68
C VAL A 99 -0.06 17.19 28.41
N PRO A 100 -0.84 17.72 27.44
CA PRO A 100 -0.30 18.53 26.35
C PRO A 100 -0.15 20.01 26.74
N SER A 101 0.51 20.74 25.84
CA SER A 101 0.85 22.17 25.85
C SER A 101 -0.30 23.10 26.34
N PRO A 102 0.00 24.30 26.90
CA PRO A 102 -0.91 25.12 27.72
C PRO A 102 -2.23 25.61 27.07
N GLU A 103 -2.45 25.37 25.78
CA GLU A 103 -3.56 25.95 25.00
C GLU A 103 -4.59 24.91 24.50
N LYS A 104 -4.41 23.61 24.77
CA LYS A 104 -5.39 22.57 24.41
C LYS A 104 -5.86 21.83 25.66
N VAL A 105 -7.16 21.53 25.73
CA VAL A 105 -7.75 20.68 26.77
C VAL A 105 -6.94 19.37 26.82
N ALA A 106 -6.55 18.96 28.03
CA ALA A 106 -5.77 17.75 28.23
C ALA A 106 -6.57 16.53 27.77
N VAL A 107 -6.12 15.86 26.70
CA VAL A 107 -6.75 14.65 26.17
C VAL A 107 -6.49 13.50 27.14
N THR A 108 -7.57 12.88 27.62
CA THR A 108 -7.50 11.73 28.52
C THR A 108 -7.62 10.40 27.77
N GLU A 109 -7.28 9.31 28.46
CA GLU A 109 -7.51 7.95 27.95
C GLU A 109 -9.01 7.68 27.69
N GLU A 110 -9.89 8.27 28.52
CA GLU A 110 -11.34 8.12 28.40
C GLU A 110 -11.87 8.83 27.16
N ASP A 111 -11.39 10.04 26.85
CA ASP A 111 -11.77 10.77 25.62
C ASP A 111 -11.41 9.98 24.37
N LEU A 112 -10.23 9.35 24.35
CA LEU A 112 -9.78 8.53 23.22
C LEU A 112 -10.61 7.25 23.11
N ILE A 113 -10.91 6.59 24.23
CA ILE A 113 -11.75 5.39 24.22
C ILE A 113 -13.14 5.74 23.70
N ASP A 114 -13.75 6.83 24.17
CA ASP A 114 -15.10 7.23 23.76
C ASP A 114 -15.16 7.58 22.27
N HIS A 115 -14.14 8.27 21.74
CA HIS A 115 -14.01 8.50 20.30
C HIS A 115 -13.89 7.21 19.50
N LEU A 116 -13.02 6.29 19.94
CA LEU A 116 -12.81 5.01 19.26
C LEU A 116 -14.05 4.12 19.26
N LEU A 117 -14.79 4.07 20.37
CA LEU A 117 -16.07 3.37 20.45
C LEU A 117 -17.14 4.00 19.56
N GLY A 118 -17.04 5.31 19.28
CA GLY A 118 -17.90 6.00 18.34
C GLY A 118 -17.68 5.63 16.85
N LEU A 119 -16.60 4.91 16.51
CA LEU A 119 -16.25 4.55 15.12
C LEU A 119 -16.82 3.20 14.66
N ASP A 120 -17.72 2.57 15.42
CA ASP A 120 -18.21 1.20 15.20
C ASP A 120 -17.09 0.22 14.81
N LEU A 121 -16.25 -0.12 15.82
CA LEU A 121 -15.09 -0.97 15.61
C LEU A 121 -15.49 -2.37 15.09
N ARG A 122 -16.64 -2.91 15.49
CA ARG A 122 -17.08 -4.22 15.00
C ARG A 122 -17.36 -4.19 13.51
N GLU A 123 -18.14 -3.21 13.05
CA GLU A 123 -18.44 -3.06 11.63
C GLU A 123 -17.14 -2.84 10.84
N THR A 124 -16.26 -1.97 11.32
CA THR A 124 -14.96 -1.69 10.69
C THR A 124 -14.10 -2.95 10.53
N PHE A 125 -13.99 -3.78 11.56
CA PHE A 125 -13.19 -5.00 11.51
C PHE A 125 -13.84 -6.12 10.69
N ASN A 126 -15.17 -6.12 10.54
CA ASN A 126 -15.88 -7.06 9.65
C ASN A 126 -15.89 -6.62 8.17
N LYS A 127 -15.62 -5.35 7.89
CA LYS A 127 -15.58 -4.82 6.52
C LYS A 127 -14.47 -5.47 5.69
N ASP A 128 -14.70 -5.67 4.40
CA ASP A 128 -13.65 -6.06 3.46
C ASP A 128 -12.49 -5.05 3.48
N ILE A 129 -11.23 -5.53 3.35
CA ILE A 129 -10.04 -4.70 3.53
C ILE A 129 -9.88 -3.67 2.40
N PHE A 130 -10.24 -4.01 1.17
CA PHE A 130 -10.12 -3.11 0.02
C PHE A 130 -11.21 -2.04 0.05
N THR A 131 -12.43 -2.44 0.40
CA THR A 131 -13.51 -1.49 0.67
C THR A 131 -13.13 -0.55 1.80
N PHE A 132 -12.52 -1.05 2.88
CA PHE A 132 -12.03 -0.19 3.96
C PHE A 132 -10.93 0.78 3.52
N LEU A 133 -9.97 0.32 2.72
CA LEU A 133 -8.88 1.13 2.21
C LEU A 133 -9.39 2.24 1.29
N THR A 134 -10.29 1.93 0.36
CA THR A 134 -10.89 2.90 -0.56
C THR A 134 -11.59 4.01 0.22
N ASP A 135 -12.53 3.68 1.10
CA ASP A 135 -13.23 4.68 1.92
C ASP A 135 -12.26 5.52 2.75
N ASN A 136 -11.22 4.88 3.32
CA ASN A 136 -10.22 5.59 4.11
C ASN A 136 -9.41 6.58 3.26
N TYR A 137 -9.04 6.21 2.04
CA TYR A 137 -8.31 7.10 1.15
C TYR A 137 -9.19 8.22 0.61
N GLU A 138 -10.46 7.95 0.28
CA GLU A 138 -11.39 9.00 -0.11
C GLU A 138 -11.61 10.04 1.00
N GLU A 139 -11.66 9.59 2.26
CA GLU A 139 -11.91 10.48 3.39
C GLU A 139 -10.64 11.22 3.86
N TRP A 140 -9.47 10.57 3.87
CA TRP A 140 -8.31 11.06 4.62
C TRP A 140 -7.05 11.29 3.80
N ASN A 141 -6.97 10.88 2.54
CA ASN A 141 -5.71 10.96 1.76
C ASN A 141 -5.31 12.41 1.44
N PRO A 142 -4.00 12.72 1.35
CA PRO A 142 -3.57 14.08 1.09
C PRO A 142 -3.68 14.34 -0.41
N GLU A 143 -4.44 15.36 -0.79
CA GLU A 143 -4.37 15.91 -2.14
C GLU A 143 -2.94 16.42 -2.43
N PRO A 144 -2.39 16.22 -3.65
CA PRO A 144 -3.03 15.69 -4.86
C PRO A 144 -2.86 14.16 -5.08
N TYR A 145 -2.60 13.38 -4.04
CA TYR A 145 -2.21 11.97 -4.16
C TYR A 145 -3.34 10.97 -4.05
N THR A 146 -4.57 11.43 -3.82
CA THR A 146 -5.76 10.58 -3.61
C THR A 146 -5.90 9.52 -4.70
N GLY A 147 -5.86 9.93 -5.97
CA GLY A 147 -5.98 9.03 -7.11
C GLY A 147 -4.87 7.98 -7.19
N ILE A 148 -3.64 8.30 -6.78
CA ILE A 148 -2.51 7.35 -6.80
C ILE A 148 -2.76 6.19 -5.82
N TYR A 149 -3.23 6.46 -4.62
CA TYR A 149 -3.52 5.41 -3.64
C TYR A 149 -4.74 4.59 -4.01
N LEU A 150 -5.80 5.21 -4.54
CA LEU A 150 -6.98 4.48 -5.00
C LEU A 150 -6.60 3.53 -6.15
N ALA A 151 -5.90 4.03 -7.17
CA ALA A 151 -5.44 3.19 -8.28
C ALA A 151 -4.44 2.11 -7.81
N SER A 152 -3.57 2.43 -6.85
CA SER A 152 -2.67 1.43 -6.25
C SER A 152 -3.43 0.36 -5.46
N THR A 153 -4.56 0.70 -4.84
CA THR A 153 -5.39 -0.25 -4.08
C THR A 153 -5.98 -1.31 -5.01
N ASN A 154 -6.42 -0.92 -6.20
CA ASN A 154 -6.91 -1.86 -7.22
C ASN A 154 -5.79 -2.80 -7.71
N ILE A 155 -4.57 -2.29 -7.89
CA ILE A 155 -3.42 -3.14 -8.21
C ILE A 155 -3.17 -4.17 -7.10
N ILE A 156 -3.18 -3.74 -5.83
CA ILE A 156 -2.98 -4.64 -4.69
C ILE A 156 -4.08 -5.70 -4.65
N GLU A 157 -5.32 -5.32 -4.88
CA GLU A 157 -6.45 -6.24 -4.88
C GLU A 157 -6.26 -7.38 -5.89
N VAL A 158 -5.86 -7.06 -7.13
CA VAL A 158 -5.56 -8.08 -8.14
C VAL A 158 -4.39 -8.98 -7.70
N LEU A 159 -3.34 -8.40 -7.10
CA LEU A 159 -2.18 -9.17 -6.62
C LEU A 159 -2.54 -10.11 -5.46
N GLU A 160 -3.39 -9.69 -4.52
CA GLU A 160 -3.88 -10.57 -3.45
C GLU A 160 -4.81 -11.66 -3.99
N GLN A 161 -5.65 -11.35 -4.99
CA GLN A 161 -6.46 -12.36 -5.65
C GLN A 161 -5.57 -13.44 -6.29
N ILE A 162 -4.57 -13.05 -7.08
CA ILE A 162 -3.61 -13.98 -7.73
C ILE A 162 -2.88 -14.85 -6.70
N GLU A 163 -2.45 -14.28 -5.58
CA GLU A 163 -1.76 -15.02 -4.51
C GLU A 163 -2.60 -16.15 -3.92
N HIS A 164 -3.92 -15.94 -3.79
CA HIS A 164 -4.82 -16.88 -3.14
C HIS A 164 -5.42 -17.94 -4.06
N LEU A 165 -5.29 -17.80 -5.38
CA LEU A 165 -5.75 -18.80 -6.34
C LEU A 165 -4.79 -19.99 -6.36
N SER A 166 -5.32 -21.21 -6.40
CA SER A 166 -4.52 -22.38 -6.80
C SER A 166 -4.03 -22.23 -8.25
N GLN A 167 -3.07 -23.04 -8.69
CA GLN A 167 -2.59 -23.00 -10.08
C GLN A 167 -3.74 -23.17 -11.10
N GLU A 168 -4.64 -24.13 -10.86
CA GLU A 168 -5.78 -24.39 -11.77
C GLU A 168 -6.74 -23.20 -11.80
N GLU A 169 -7.07 -22.64 -10.63
CA GLU A 169 -7.93 -21.46 -10.54
C GLU A 169 -7.27 -20.24 -11.19
N PHE A 170 -5.96 -20.06 -11.03
CA PHE A 170 -5.22 -18.96 -11.66
C PHE A 170 -5.30 -19.04 -13.19
N ILE A 171 -5.05 -20.22 -13.77
CA ILE A 171 -5.18 -20.43 -15.22
C ILE A 171 -6.62 -20.17 -15.69
N ASN A 172 -7.61 -20.68 -14.96
CA ASN A 172 -9.02 -20.50 -15.34
C ASN A 172 -9.51 -19.04 -15.22
N ASN A 173 -8.88 -18.24 -14.36
CA ASN A 173 -9.26 -16.84 -14.12
C ASN A 173 -8.28 -15.82 -14.74
N ILE A 174 -7.27 -16.25 -15.52
CA ILE A 174 -6.22 -15.36 -16.02
C ILE A 174 -6.78 -14.19 -16.81
N GLY A 175 -7.77 -14.40 -17.69
CA GLY A 175 -8.36 -13.32 -18.49
C GLY A 175 -9.02 -12.25 -17.63
N SER A 176 -9.78 -12.66 -16.60
CA SER A 176 -10.38 -11.71 -15.65
C SER A 176 -9.32 -10.96 -14.84
N ASN A 177 -8.29 -11.66 -14.35
CA ASN A 177 -7.19 -11.04 -13.61
C ASN A 177 -6.41 -10.06 -14.50
N TYR A 178 -6.19 -10.42 -15.76
CA TYR A 178 -5.50 -9.60 -16.75
C TYR A 178 -6.26 -8.32 -17.06
N ASP A 179 -7.56 -8.41 -17.36
CA ASP A 179 -8.41 -7.24 -17.64
C ASP A 179 -8.44 -6.28 -16.44
N GLN A 180 -8.67 -6.80 -15.22
CA GLN A 180 -8.68 -5.99 -14.00
C GLN A 180 -7.33 -5.32 -13.73
N PHE A 181 -6.22 -6.06 -13.92
CA PHE A 181 -4.88 -5.51 -13.78
C PHE A 181 -4.62 -4.38 -14.79
N LYS A 182 -5.01 -4.60 -16.04
CA LYS A 182 -4.77 -3.67 -17.14
C LYS A 182 -5.50 -2.35 -16.93
N ASP A 183 -6.77 -2.39 -16.55
CA ASP A 183 -7.55 -1.19 -16.23
C ASP A 183 -6.90 -0.43 -15.06
N SER A 184 -6.58 -1.15 -13.98
CA SER A 184 -5.93 -0.56 -12.79
C SER A 184 -4.54 0.02 -13.11
N SER A 185 -3.80 -0.61 -14.02
CA SER A 185 -2.47 -0.18 -14.47
C SER A 185 -2.57 1.11 -15.27
N ILE A 186 -3.53 1.23 -16.18
CA ILE A 186 -3.77 2.46 -16.95
C ILE A 186 -4.12 3.60 -16.01
N ASP A 187 -5.00 3.37 -15.04
CA ASP A 187 -5.39 4.37 -14.04
C ASP A 187 -4.18 4.83 -13.22
N LEU A 188 -3.39 3.91 -12.66
CA LEU A 188 -2.23 4.28 -11.86
C LEU A 188 -1.20 5.06 -12.68
N GLN A 189 -0.94 4.67 -13.93
CA GLN A 189 -0.06 5.41 -14.82
C GLN A 189 -0.56 6.82 -15.12
N TYR A 190 -1.88 6.97 -15.32
CA TYR A 190 -2.49 8.29 -15.51
C TYR A 190 -2.33 9.16 -14.27
N GLN A 191 -2.65 8.63 -13.09
CA GLN A 191 -2.57 9.37 -11.82
C GLN A 191 -1.14 9.83 -11.51
N ILE A 192 -0.14 8.95 -11.72
CA ILE A 192 1.27 9.31 -11.56
C ILE A 192 1.68 10.39 -12.55
N ARG A 193 1.28 10.29 -13.82
CA ARG A 193 1.65 11.25 -14.87
C ARG A 193 1.06 12.64 -14.64
N GLN A 194 -0.14 12.73 -14.07
CA GLN A 194 -0.79 14.01 -13.77
C GLN A 194 -0.24 14.68 -12.51
N ASN A 195 0.51 13.95 -11.68
CA ASN A 195 1.02 14.44 -10.41
C ASN A 195 2.47 14.92 -10.57
N ASP A 196 2.64 16.24 -10.67
CA ASP A 196 3.94 16.90 -10.85
C ASP A 196 4.89 16.78 -9.65
N GLN A 197 4.39 16.32 -8.50
CA GLN A 197 5.18 16.07 -7.30
C GLN A 197 5.87 14.69 -7.32
N ILE A 198 5.48 13.80 -8.23
CA ILE A 198 6.14 12.50 -8.40
C ILE A 198 7.32 12.66 -9.35
N GLU A 199 8.53 12.39 -8.85
CA GLU A 199 9.75 12.43 -9.66
C GLU A 199 9.67 11.46 -10.85
N ASP A 200 10.20 11.88 -12.00
CA ASP A 200 10.16 11.11 -13.25
C ASP A 200 10.73 9.69 -13.12
N ASP A 201 11.75 9.51 -12.28
CA ASP A 201 12.39 8.21 -12.11
C ASP A 201 11.55 7.25 -11.26
N ILE A 202 10.78 7.75 -10.29
CA ILE A 202 9.74 7.01 -9.57
C ILE A 202 8.66 6.61 -10.55
N GLY A 203 8.13 7.57 -11.31
CA GLY A 203 7.08 7.29 -12.29
C GLY A 203 7.53 6.31 -13.39
N SER A 204 8.82 6.33 -13.74
CA SER A 204 9.40 5.36 -14.67
C SER A 204 9.55 3.97 -14.05
N HIS A 205 9.95 3.88 -12.78
CA HIS A 205 10.07 2.61 -12.05
C HIS A 205 8.71 1.91 -11.88
N VAL A 206 7.65 2.67 -11.55
CA VAL A 206 6.29 2.12 -11.46
C VAL A 206 5.81 1.63 -12.81
N ARG A 207 6.02 2.41 -13.88
CA ARG A 207 5.67 1.99 -15.25
C ARG A 207 6.42 0.73 -15.68
N GLU A 208 7.69 0.61 -15.32
CA GLU A 208 8.48 -0.59 -15.63
C GLU A 208 7.87 -1.83 -14.97
N TYR A 209 7.52 -1.75 -13.69
CA TYR A 209 6.81 -2.84 -13.01
C TYR A 209 5.48 -3.18 -13.68
N LEU A 210 4.64 -2.17 -13.93
CA LEU A 210 3.31 -2.36 -14.51
C LEU A 210 3.38 -2.99 -15.90
N THR A 211 4.34 -2.55 -16.71
CA THR A 211 4.59 -3.12 -18.05
C THR A 211 5.02 -4.57 -17.95
N LEU A 212 5.93 -4.90 -17.03
CA LEU A 212 6.42 -6.28 -16.86
C LEU A 212 5.29 -7.23 -16.47
N LEU A 213 4.41 -6.83 -15.56
CA LEU A 213 3.28 -7.67 -15.16
C LEU A 213 2.22 -7.78 -16.27
N ASP A 214 1.88 -6.67 -16.95
CA ASP A 214 0.95 -6.66 -18.09
C ASP A 214 1.39 -7.63 -19.18
N GLU A 215 2.66 -7.55 -19.59
CA GLU A 215 3.23 -8.43 -20.62
C GLU A 215 3.26 -9.89 -20.19
N SER A 216 3.42 -10.15 -18.90
CA SER A 216 3.49 -11.51 -18.36
C SER A 216 2.12 -12.15 -18.26
N LEU A 217 1.12 -11.41 -17.75
CA LEU A 217 -0.27 -11.88 -17.70
C LEU A 217 -0.82 -12.11 -19.10
N MET A 218 -0.57 -11.19 -20.04
CA MET A 218 -0.96 -11.36 -21.46
C MET A 218 -0.34 -12.62 -22.07
N LYS A 219 0.95 -12.90 -21.82
CA LYS A 219 1.59 -14.11 -22.35
C LYS A 219 1.03 -15.39 -21.73
N ILE A 220 0.65 -15.32 -20.45
CA ILE A 220 0.06 -16.47 -19.76
C ILE A 220 -1.36 -16.74 -20.26
N GLU A 221 -2.13 -15.70 -20.56
CA GLU A 221 -3.46 -15.83 -21.15
C GLU A 221 -3.44 -16.60 -22.49
N GLU A 222 -2.36 -16.46 -23.28
CA GLU A 222 -2.16 -17.22 -24.51
C GLU A 222 -1.82 -18.71 -24.30
N ARG A 223 -1.61 -19.15 -23.04
CA ARG A 223 -1.18 -20.50 -22.69
C ARG A 223 -2.30 -21.29 -22.00
N SER A 224 -2.38 -22.57 -22.32
CA SER A 224 -3.31 -23.50 -21.65
C SER A 224 -2.72 -24.19 -20.41
N GLU A 225 -1.41 -24.12 -20.22
CA GLU A 225 -0.69 -24.83 -19.16
C GLU A 225 0.48 -23.99 -18.63
N LEU A 226 0.62 -24.00 -17.30
CA LEU A 226 1.73 -23.41 -16.55
C LEU A 226 2.31 -24.46 -15.60
N THR A 227 3.57 -24.28 -15.20
CA THR A 227 4.14 -24.99 -14.05
C THR A 227 3.91 -24.21 -12.76
N GLU A 228 3.98 -24.87 -11.60
CA GLU A 228 3.94 -24.16 -10.30
C GLU A 228 5.05 -23.11 -10.20
N ASP A 229 6.27 -23.41 -10.67
CA ASP A 229 7.37 -22.44 -10.69
C ASP A 229 7.04 -21.17 -11.52
N GLU A 230 6.30 -21.32 -12.62
CA GLU A 230 5.84 -20.21 -13.45
C GLU A 230 4.78 -19.38 -12.71
N VAL A 231 3.83 -20.03 -12.04
CA VAL A 231 2.81 -19.35 -11.23
C VAL A 231 3.47 -18.63 -10.04
N ASP A 232 4.40 -19.26 -9.35
CA ASP A 232 5.15 -18.67 -8.24
C ASP A 232 5.99 -17.47 -8.70
N THR A 233 6.53 -17.51 -9.92
CA THR A 233 7.21 -16.36 -10.53
C THR A 233 6.26 -15.18 -10.74
N ILE A 234 4.98 -15.42 -11.06
CA ILE A 234 3.96 -14.36 -11.12
C ILE A 234 3.55 -13.90 -9.73
N ARG A 235 3.35 -14.81 -8.78
CA ARG A 235 3.04 -14.46 -7.38
C ARG A 235 4.11 -13.58 -6.75
N GLN A 236 5.39 -13.74 -7.13
CA GLN A 236 6.47 -12.83 -6.71
C GLN A 236 6.20 -11.35 -7.06
N SER A 237 5.39 -11.06 -8.09
CA SER A 237 4.99 -9.68 -8.43
C SER A 237 4.33 -8.96 -7.27
N ARG A 238 3.62 -9.69 -6.40
CA ARG A 238 3.02 -9.18 -5.16
C ARG A 238 4.06 -8.62 -4.20
N VAL A 239 5.10 -9.41 -3.93
CA VAL A 239 6.23 -8.99 -3.07
C VAL A 239 6.96 -7.82 -3.71
N VAL A 240 7.22 -7.89 -5.02
CA VAL A 240 7.91 -6.82 -5.75
C VAL A 240 7.15 -5.49 -5.63
N TYR A 241 5.83 -5.52 -5.83
CA TYR A 241 5.02 -4.32 -5.72
C TYR A 241 5.05 -3.74 -4.31
N HIS A 242 4.76 -4.57 -3.31
CA HIS A 242 4.61 -4.14 -1.93
C HIS A 242 5.89 -3.71 -1.24
N GLU A 243 7.03 -4.28 -1.60
CA GLU A 243 8.31 -4.01 -0.93
C GLU A 243 9.23 -3.10 -1.76
N TYR A 244 9.04 -3.01 -3.08
CA TYR A 244 9.99 -2.33 -3.97
C TYR A 244 9.38 -1.34 -4.97
N VAL A 245 8.05 -1.25 -5.08
CA VAL A 245 7.37 -0.27 -5.95
C VAL A 245 6.57 0.73 -5.10
N LEU A 246 5.53 0.24 -4.41
CA LEU A 246 4.65 1.04 -3.56
C LEU A 246 5.40 1.82 -2.46
N PRO A 247 6.41 1.27 -1.76
CA PRO A 247 7.11 1.99 -0.71
C PRO A 247 7.84 3.24 -1.22
N TRP A 248 8.33 3.21 -2.46
CA TRP A 248 9.01 4.38 -3.04
C TRP A 248 8.03 5.52 -3.21
N ILE A 249 6.87 5.25 -3.83
CA ILE A 249 5.77 6.21 -3.96
C ILE A 249 5.33 6.72 -2.58
N GLY A 250 5.03 5.80 -1.66
CA GLY A 250 4.52 6.14 -0.34
C GLY A 250 5.51 6.94 0.51
N MET A 251 6.81 6.72 0.38
CA MET A 251 7.82 7.50 1.11
C MET A 251 7.93 8.91 0.53
N THR A 252 7.93 9.07 -0.79
CA THR A 252 7.91 10.38 -1.43
C THR A 252 6.71 11.21 -0.99
N ILE A 253 5.51 10.60 -1.00
CA ILE A 253 4.30 11.27 -0.52
C ILE A 253 4.39 11.59 0.97
N SER A 254 4.98 10.70 1.77
CA SER A 254 5.19 10.96 3.20
C SER A 254 6.12 12.14 3.44
N LEU A 255 7.20 12.29 2.68
CA LEU A 255 8.11 13.42 2.85
C LEU A 255 7.47 14.76 2.46
N ASP A 256 6.54 14.74 1.49
CA ASP A 256 5.79 15.93 1.11
C ASP A 256 4.68 16.29 2.12
N ARG A 257 4.01 15.28 2.69
CA ARG A 257 2.75 15.46 3.44
C ARG A 257 2.81 15.06 4.91
N ALA A 258 3.96 14.68 5.44
CA ALA A 258 4.06 14.33 6.85
C ALA A 258 3.75 15.54 7.74
N GLU A 259 3.02 15.27 8.82
CA GLU A 259 2.63 16.26 9.81
C GLU A 259 3.02 15.76 11.21
N GLY A 260 3.36 16.67 12.12
CA GLY A 260 3.65 16.30 13.50
C GLY A 260 4.49 17.34 14.23
N PRO A 261 4.93 17.04 15.46
CA PRO A 261 5.80 17.92 16.24
C PRO A 261 7.13 18.16 15.53
N GLY A 262 7.62 19.41 15.54
CA GLY A 262 8.82 19.84 14.79
C GLY A 262 10.01 18.87 14.89
N ASP A 263 10.51 18.60 16.09
CA ASP A 263 11.67 17.70 16.29
C ASP A 263 11.43 16.27 15.75
N SER A 264 10.20 15.76 15.90
CA SER A 264 9.85 14.42 15.43
C SER A 264 9.69 14.39 13.90
N LEU A 265 9.12 15.44 13.32
CA LEU A 265 8.95 15.60 11.88
C LEU A 265 10.30 15.81 11.19
N GLU A 266 11.21 16.61 11.76
CA GLU A 266 12.58 16.75 11.25
C GLU A 266 13.34 15.42 11.29
N SER A 267 13.20 14.66 12.38
CA SER A 267 13.79 13.33 12.48
C SER A 267 13.20 12.37 11.44
N PHE A 268 11.89 12.42 11.21
CA PHE A 268 11.21 11.65 10.16
C PHE A 268 11.76 12.01 8.79
N ASN A 269 11.76 13.29 8.42
CA ASN A 269 12.21 13.76 7.10
C ASN A 269 13.65 13.34 6.80
N ARG A 270 14.54 13.47 7.79
CA ARG A 270 15.93 13.01 7.65
C ARG A 270 16.02 11.49 7.44
N SER A 271 15.28 10.70 8.21
CA SER A 271 15.27 9.23 8.09
C SER A 271 14.65 8.78 6.76
N GLY A 272 13.51 9.35 6.38
CA GLY A 272 12.83 9.06 5.12
C GLY A 272 13.69 9.38 3.90
N GLN A 273 14.41 10.51 3.91
CA GLN A 273 15.35 10.83 2.84
C GLN A 273 16.52 9.84 2.76
N ASN A 274 17.03 9.40 3.92
CA ASN A 274 18.07 8.38 3.96
C ASN A 274 17.57 7.04 3.41
N ILE A 275 16.34 6.63 3.74
CA ILE A 275 15.70 5.42 3.21
C ILE A 275 15.55 5.52 1.69
N LEU A 276 14.99 6.62 1.17
CA LEU A 276 14.88 6.85 -0.28
C LEU A 276 16.24 6.70 -0.98
N ASN A 277 17.29 7.31 -0.42
CA ASN A 277 18.62 7.30 -1.03
C ASN A 277 19.29 5.92 -0.93
N ALA A 278 19.16 5.23 0.20
CA ALA A 278 19.81 3.95 0.46
C ALA A 278 19.12 2.79 -0.26
N ASP A 279 17.80 2.81 -0.36
CA ASP A 279 17.01 1.69 -0.89
C ASP A 279 16.77 1.79 -2.39
N LYS A 280 16.90 2.98 -3.00
CA LYS A 280 16.74 3.18 -4.46
C LYS A 280 17.57 2.22 -5.32
N PRO A 281 18.85 1.91 -5.02
CA PRO A 281 19.59 0.87 -5.72
C PRO A 281 18.97 -0.53 -5.54
N SER A 282 18.51 -0.85 -4.33
CA SER A 282 17.85 -2.13 -4.01
C SER A 282 16.54 -2.29 -4.79
N TRP A 283 15.69 -1.27 -4.80
CA TRP A 283 14.41 -1.28 -5.53
C TRP A 283 14.58 -1.58 -7.02
N LYS A 284 15.53 -0.90 -7.67
CA LYS A 284 15.88 -1.18 -9.08
C LYS A 284 16.45 -2.58 -9.28
N THR A 285 17.19 -3.10 -8.30
CA THR A 285 17.83 -4.42 -8.39
C THR A 285 16.79 -5.54 -8.28
N GLN A 286 15.82 -5.39 -7.38
CA GLN A 286 14.76 -6.39 -7.18
C GLN A 286 13.82 -6.48 -8.38
N LEU A 287 13.44 -5.33 -8.96
CA LEU A 287 12.63 -5.32 -10.18
C LEU A 287 13.36 -5.99 -11.36
N LYS A 288 14.67 -5.74 -11.51
CA LYS A 288 15.51 -6.41 -12.52
C LYS A 288 15.69 -7.90 -12.25
N GLY A 289 15.80 -8.29 -10.98
CA GLY A 289 15.86 -9.70 -10.57
C GLY A 289 14.60 -10.43 -11.01
N TRP A 290 13.43 -9.88 -10.69
CA TRP A 290 12.15 -10.44 -11.11
C TRP A 290 11.99 -10.48 -12.64
N ASN A 291 12.40 -9.43 -13.37
CA ASN A 291 12.43 -9.44 -14.84
C ASN A 291 13.33 -10.57 -15.40
N THR A 292 14.46 -10.87 -14.75
CA THR A 292 15.31 -12.00 -15.12
C THR A 292 14.57 -13.32 -14.95
N SER A 293 13.91 -13.52 -13.80
CA SER A 293 13.11 -14.73 -13.55
C SER A 293 11.96 -14.89 -14.56
N LEU A 294 11.24 -13.81 -14.89
CA LEU A 294 10.22 -13.83 -15.95
C LEU A 294 10.78 -14.27 -17.31
N LYS A 295 12.02 -13.89 -17.65
CA LYS A 295 12.68 -14.31 -18.90
C LYS A 295 13.11 -15.77 -18.86
N GLU A 296 13.66 -16.23 -17.73
CA GLU A 296 14.08 -17.62 -17.53
C GLU A 296 12.90 -18.60 -17.68
N HIS A 297 11.73 -18.19 -17.20
CA HIS A 297 10.48 -18.94 -17.34
C HIS A 297 9.72 -18.66 -18.66
N ASN A 298 10.31 -17.90 -19.59
CA ASN A 298 9.65 -17.52 -20.85
C ASN A 298 8.25 -16.90 -20.63
N LEU A 299 8.05 -16.14 -19.55
CA LEU A 299 6.81 -15.42 -19.25
C LEU A 299 6.81 -14.00 -19.83
N ARG A 300 7.93 -13.56 -20.40
CA ARG A 300 8.06 -12.27 -21.08
C ARG A 300 7.52 -12.31 -22.51
N ALA A 301 6.54 -11.48 -22.83
CA ALA A 301 6.14 -11.26 -24.23
C ALA A 301 7.31 -10.64 -25.02
N ASP A 302 7.55 -11.17 -26.23
CA ASP A 302 8.46 -10.56 -27.19
C ASP A 302 7.67 -9.50 -27.96
N TYR A 303 8.13 -8.25 -27.92
CA TYR A 303 7.39 -7.08 -28.42
C TYR A 303 7.06 -7.17 -29.93
N GLU A 304 7.81 -8.00 -30.68
CA GLU A 304 7.53 -8.27 -32.10
C GLU A 304 6.30 -9.17 -32.31
N THR A 305 6.02 -10.08 -31.38
CA THR A 305 4.92 -11.05 -31.49
C THR A 305 3.56 -10.41 -31.21
N VAL A 306 3.48 -9.51 -30.23
CA VAL A 306 2.25 -8.82 -29.77
C VAL A 306 1.66 -7.92 -30.85
N ARG A 307 2.52 -7.30 -31.66
CA ARG A 307 2.09 -6.47 -32.79
C ARG A 307 1.49 -7.29 -33.93
N SER A 308 1.75 -8.59 -33.97
CA SER A 308 1.25 -9.50 -35.00
C SER A 308 -0.08 -10.19 -34.63
N THR A 309 -0.42 -10.27 -33.33
CA THR A 309 -1.57 -11.02 -32.82
C THR A 309 -2.83 -10.18 -32.56
N SER A 310 -2.76 -8.83 -32.66
CA SER A 310 -3.95 -7.95 -32.65
C SER A 310 -4.14 -7.19 -33.98
N PRO A 311 -4.79 -7.81 -34.99
CA PRO A 311 -5.19 -7.13 -36.21
C PRO A 311 -6.18 -5.97 -35.95
N GLU A 312 -6.98 -6.07 -34.88
CA GLU A 312 -8.06 -5.13 -34.58
C GLU A 312 -7.55 -3.79 -34.02
N ALA A 313 -6.52 -3.81 -33.16
CA ALA A 313 -5.87 -2.58 -32.69
C ALA A 313 -5.13 -1.85 -33.81
N THR A 314 -4.47 -2.61 -34.70
CA THR A 314 -3.73 -2.06 -35.84
C THR A 314 -4.66 -1.42 -36.88
N ASN A 315 -5.82 -2.04 -37.13
CA ASN A 315 -6.83 -1.49 -38.04
C ASN A 315 -7.54 -0.27 -37.45
N SER A 316 -7.81 -0.25 -36.13
CA SER A 316 -8.44 0.89 -35.45
C SER A 316 -7.54 2.13 -35.49
N ILE A 317 -6.25 1.97 -35.21
CA ILE A 317 -5.26 3.07 -35.29
C ILE A 317 -5.11 3.58 -36.73
N LYS A 318 -5.06 2.67 -37.73
CA LYS A 318 -5.02 3.07 -39.15
C LYS A 318 -6.28 3.84 -39.56
N SER A 319 -7.45 3.39 -39.13
CA SER A 319 -8.72 4.06 -39.45
C SER A 319 -8.82 5.46 -38.85
N LEU A 320 -8.27 5.68 -37.65
CA LEU A 320 -8.20 7.00 -37.01
C LEU A 320 -7.17 7.92 -37.68
N GLN A 321 -6.02 7.38 -38.10
CA GLN A 321 -5.03 8.13 -38.88
C GLN A 321 -5.58 8.53 -40.26
N ASP A 322 -6.22 7.60 -40.96
CA ASP A 322 -6.83 7.87 -42.28
C ASP A 322 -8.01 8.86 -42.18
N ALA A 323 -8.74 8.88 -41.06
CA ALA A 323 -9.77 9.88 -40.80
C ALA A 323 -9.18 11.27 -40.56
N ALA A 324 -8.10 11.38 -39.78
CA ALA A 324 -7.42 12.65 -39.50
C ALA A 324 -6.78 13.28 -40.75
N PHE A 325 -6.19 12.46 -41.63
CA PHE A 325 -5.60 12.91 -42.90
C PHE A 325 -6.63 13.32 -43.96
N ARG A 326 -7.90 12.89 -43.85
CA ARG A 326 -8.99 13.32 -44.75
C ARG A 326 -9.71 14.59 -44.27
N SER A 327 -9.43 15.03 -43.05
CA SER A 327 -9.97 16.26 -42.45
C SER A 327 -9.00 17.45 -42.45
N SER A 328 -7.83 17.32 -43.08
CA SER A 328 -6.85 18.41 -43.31
C SER A 328 -6.85 18.85 -44.77
#